data_AF-A0A267T5Y7-F1
#
_entry.id   AF-A0A267T5Y7-F1
#
_cell.length_a   1.000
_cell.length_b   1.000
_cell.length_c   1.000
_cell.angle_alpha   90.00
_cell.angle_beta   90.00
_cell.angle_gamma   90.00
#
_symmetry.space_group_name_H-M   'P 1'
#
loop_
_entity.id
_entity.type
_entity.pdbx_description
1 polymer ?
#
loop_
_entity_poly.entity_id
_entity_poly.type
_entity_poly.pdbx_seq_one_letter_code
_entity_poly.pdbx_strand_id
1 'polypeptide(L)'
;MKNHPKAGEPTHFVEKIIAGMLQNPAMKNHQSLCGYDNLALMDCHLPKSTTIRAGKNWSVGDKFSPRIWSGRPYCSPQKQICDDIEIKRVYDFKYNGFFWINGNIVSTSELITVANNDGLTLEDFWAWFKKSHFEGQLLVWDERIYY
;
A
#
# COMPACT_ATOMS: atom_id res chain seq x y z
N MET A 1 -10.93 10.01 -9.46
CA MET A 1 -10.26 10.76 -8.38
C MET A 1 -9.86 12.18 -8.83
N LYS A 2 -10.81 13.03 -9.22
CA LYS A 2 -10.51 14.46 -9.52
C LYS A 2 -10.54 15.37 -8.28
N ASN A 3 -10.80 14.80 -7.10
CA ASN A 3 -11.17 15.55 -5.89
C ASN A 3 -10.34 15.19 -4.64
N HIS A 4 -9.23 14.45 -4.79
CA HIS A 4 -8.30 14.27 -3.67
C HIS A 4 -7.51 15.58 -3.49
N PRO A 5 -7.27 16.09 -2.27
CA PRO A 5 -6.57 17.36 -2.06
C PRO A 5 -5.20 17.41 -2.75
N LYS A 6 -4.47 16.29 -2.71
CA LYS A 6 -3.14 16.11 -3.34
C LYS A 6 -3.18 15.50 -4.74
N ALA A 7 -4.27 15.64 -5.48
CA ALA A 7 -4.38 15.06 -6.82
C ALA A 7 -3.31 15.67 -7.76
N GLY A 8 -2.44 14.82 -8.30
CA GLY A 8 -1.36 15.22 -9.20
C GLY A 8 0.00 15.44 -8.52
N GLU A 9 0.06 15.39 -7.19
CA GLU A 9 1.31 15.43 -6.44
C GLU A 9 2.05 14.09 -6.49
N PRO A 10 3.39 14.08 -6.37
CA PRO A 10 4.17 12.85 -6.23
C PRO A 10 3.73 12.04 -5.01
N THR A 11 3.48 10.74 -5.20
CA THR A 11 3.07 9.83 -4.11
C THR A 11 4.26 9.11 -3.46
N HIS A 12 5.43 9.16 -4.11
CA HIS A 12 6.62 8.38 -3.77
C HIS A 12 6.35 6.88 -3.64
N PHE A 13 5.44 6.37 -4.48
CA PHE A 13 4.99 4.98 -4.41
C PHE A 13 6.14 3.97 -4.53
N VAL A 14 7.09 4.23 -5.43
CA VAL A 14 8.25 3.35 -5.65
C VAL A 14 9.13 3.34 -4.42
N GLU A 15 9.50 4.52 -3.95
CA GLU A 15 10.37 4.74 -2.79
C GLU A 15 9.80 4.11 -1.53
N LYS A 16 8.48 4.24 -1.31
CA LYS A 16 7.80 3.65 -0.14
C LYS A 16 7.75 2.13 -0.18
N ILE A 17 7.51 1.52 -1.36
CA ILE A 17 7.56 0.06 -1.52
C ILE A 17 8.99 -0.44 -1.25
N ILE A 18 9.99 0.20 -1.85
CA ILE A 18 11.40 -0.17 -1.67
C ILE A 18 11.81 -0.03 -0.20
N ALA A 19 11.44 1.07 0.46
CA ALA A 19 11.71 1.27 1.88
C ALA A 19 11.09 0.16 2.74
N GLY A 20 9.82 -0.21 2.48
CA GLY A 20 9.16 -1.33 3.19
C GLY A 20 9.89 -2.66 3.00
N MET A 21 10.42 -2.93 1.80
CA MET A 21 11.24 -4.11 1.54
C MET A 21 12.56 -4.09 2.31
N LEU A 22 13.29 -2.96 2.28
CA LEU A 22 14.59 -2.82 2.96
C LEU A 22 14.45 -2.93 4.49
N GLN A 23 13.37 -2.40 5.03
CA GLN A 23 13.05 -2.43 6.46
C GLN A 23 12.46 -3.77 6.92
N ASN A 24 12.11 -4.68 6.00
CA ASN A 24 11.64 -6.03 6.31
C ASN A 24 12.73 -7.08 6.00
N PRO A 25 13.38 -7.68 7.01
CA PRO A 25 14.40 -8.70 6.82
C PRO A 25 14.00 -9.86 5.91
N ALA A 26 12.73 -10.26 5.95
CA ALA A 26 12.22 -11.37 5.12
C ALA A 26 12.15 -11.03 3.63
N MET A 27 12.08 -9.74 3.28
CA MET A 27 11.95 -9.26 1.90
C MET A 27 13.26 -8.72 1.33
N LYS A 28 14.35 -8.70 2.11
CA LYS A 28 15.66 -8.18 1.68
C LYS A 28 16.22 -8.89 0.45
N ASN A 29 15.82 -10.12 0.18
CA ASN A 29 16.28 -10.90 -0.98
C ASN A 29 15.53 -10.58 -2.29
N HIS A 30 14.44 -9.79 -2.26
CA HIS A 30 13.77 -9.26 -3.47
C HIS A 30 14.53 -8.09 -4.11
N GLN A 31 15.85 -8.09 -3.92
CA GLN A 31 16.79 -7.00 -4.13
C GLN A 31 17.16 -6.74 -5.59
N SER A 32 16.33 -7.14 -6.55
CA SER A 32 16.46 -6.70 -7.95
C SER A 32 16.04 -5.22 -8.10
N LEU A 33 16.43 -4.37 -7.15
CA LEU A 33 15.99 -2.99 -7.00
C LEU A 33 16.95 -2.06 -7.75
N CYS A 34 16.71 -2.03 -9.06
CA CYS A 34 16.77 -0.85 -9.94
C CYS A 34 17.59 0.38 -9.49
N GLY A 35 18.88 0.27 -9.20
CA GLY A 35 19.80 1.42 -9.18
C GLY A 35 19.43 2.63 -8.29
N TYR A 36 18.54 2.46 -7.30
CA TYR A 36 18.18 3.49 -6.33
C TYR A 36 19.17 3.47 -5.16
N ASP A 37 19.51 4.64 -4.62
CA ASP A 37 20.38 4.75 -3.45
C ASP A 37 19.64 4.22 -2.21
N ASN A 38 20.08 3.05 -1.74
CA ASN A 38 19.44 2.33 -0.63
C ASN A 38 19.50 3.10 0.69
N LEU A 39 20.50 3.97 0.89
CA LEU A 39 20.68 4.69 2.17
C LEU A 39 19.60 5.75 2.38
N ALA A 40 19.27 6.52 1.34
CA ALA A 40 18.23 7.56 1.41
C ALA A 40 16.82 6.99 1.61
N LEU A 41 16.60 5.72 1.22
CA LEU A 41 15.31 5.05 1.32
C LEU A 41 15.07 4.38 2.67
N MET A 42 16.11 4.12 3.47
CA MET A 42 15.94 3.57 4.83
C MET A 42 15.25 4.56 5.76
N ASP A 43 15.43 5.87 5.56
CA ASP A 43 14.83 6.94 6.37
C ASP A 43 13.39 7.28 5.98
N CYS A 44 12.76 6.51 5.08
CA CYS A 44 11.36 6.71 4.74
C CYS A 44 10.46 6.46 5.97
N HIS A 45 9.78 7.51 6.44
CA HIS A 45 8.90 7.44 7.62
C HIS A 45 7.54 6.77 7.36
N LEU A 46 7.17 6.53 6.09
CA LEU A 46 5.91 5.89 5.71
C LEU A 46 6.17 4.77 4.69
N PRO A 47 6.92 3.72 5.08
CA PRO A 47 7.17 2.58 4.23
C PRO A 47 5.86 1.85 3.93
N LYS A 48 5.72 1.34 2.71
CA LYS A 48 4.51 0.64 2.29
C LYS A 48 4.69 -0.86 2.47
N SER A 49 3.94 -1.43 3.42
CA SER A 49 3.90 -2.86 3.74
C SER A 49 2.55 -3.52 3.44
N THR A 50 1.57 -2.70 3.04
CA THR A 50 0.20 -3.13 2.75
C THR A 50 -0.39 -2.36 1.56
N THR A 51 -1.49 -2.88 1.00
CA THR A 51 -2.32 -2.19 0.00
C THR A 51 -3.79 -2.55 0.15
N ILE A 52 -4.70 -1.62 -0.16
CA ILE A 52 -6.15 -1.87 -0.16
C ILE A 52 -6.66 -1.96 -1.60
N ARG A 53 -7.40 -3.03 -1.91
CA ARG A 53 -7.91 -3.33 -3.26
C ARG A 53 -9.41 -3.60 -3.20
N ALA A 54 -10.16 -3.07 -4.17
CA ALA A 54 -11.60 -3.31 -4.26
C ALA A 54 -11.92 -4.78 -4.61
N GLY A 55 -13.04 -5.27 -4.11
CA GLY A 55 -13.51 -6.64 -4.35
C GLY A 55 -12.79 -7.71 -3.52
N LYS A 56 -13.10 -8.98 -3.79
CA LYS A 56 -12.61 -10.15 -3.05
C LYS A 56 -11.88 -11.14 -3.97
N ASN A 57 -10.81 -10.66 -4.58
CA ASN A 57 -10.11 -11.38 -5.66
C ASN A 57 -8.72 -11.90 -5.23
N TRP A 58 -8.31 -11.63 -3.99
CA TRP A 58 -6.99 -12.00 -3.48
C TRP A 58 -7.09 -13.04 -2.37
N SER A 59 -6.14 -13.95 -2.36
CA SER A 59 -5.92 -14.98 -1.35
C SER A 59 -4.50 -14.90 -0.79
N VAL A 60 -4.26 -15.51 0.36
CA VAL A 60 -2.91 -15.71 0.88
C VAL A 60 -2.11 -16.57 -0.09
N GLY A 61 -0.86 -16.20 -0.35
CA GLY A 61 0.01 -16.84 -1.34
C GLY A 61 -0.07 -16.25 -2.75
N ASP A 62 -1.07 -15.42 -3.04
CA ASP A 62 -1.13 -14.68 -4.31
C ASP A 62 0.04 -13.69 -4.41
N LYS A 63 0.39 -13.34 -5.65
CA LYS A 63 1.51 -12.46 -5.95
C LYS A 63 1.03 -11.09 -6.43
N PHE A 64 1.36 -10.04 -5.67
CA PHE A 64 1.15 -8.65 -6.03
C PHE A 64 2.34 -8.16 -6.88
N SER A 65 2.06 -7.73 -8.11
CA SER A 65 3.08 -7.20 -9.03
C SER A 65 3.09 -5.66 -9.01
N PRO A 66 4.04 -4.99 -8.34
CA PRO A 66 4.03 -3.54 -8.22
C PRO A 66 4.48 -2.90 -9.54
N ARG A 67 3.65 -2.00 -10.07
CA ARG A 67 3.87 -1.39 -11.40
C ARG A 67 3.54 0.10 -11.39
N ILE A 68 4.26 0.84 -12.23
CA ILE A 68 4.00 2.26 -12.50
C ILE A 68 3.85 2.50 -14.00
N TRP A 69 3.13 3.56 -14.38
CA TRP A 69 3.15 4.04 -15.75
C TRP A 69 4.54 4.59 -16.09
N SER A 70 5.09 4.21 -17.25
CA SER A 70 6.42 4.64 -17.70
C SER A 70 6.56 6.15 -17.93
N GLY A 71 5.45 6.88 -17.97
CA GLY A 71 5.42 8.32 -18.17
C GLY A 71 4.01 8.87 -18.15
N ARG A 72 3.86 10.12 -18.61
CA ARG A 72 2.56 10.74 -18.90
C ARG A 72 2.23 10.55 -20.39
N PRO A 73 0.94 10.42 -20.78
CA PRO A 73 -0.24 10.32 -19.92
C PRO A 73 -0.24 9.02 -19.09
N TYR A 74 -1.00 8.99 -17.98
CA TYR A 74 -1.12 7.84 -17.05
C TYR A 74 -1.93 6.67 -17.65
N CYS A 75 -1.51 6.26 -18.84
CA CYS A 75 -1.98 5.14 -19.65
C CYS A 75 -0.87 4.68 -20.61
N SER A 76 0.40 5.04 -20.33
CA SER A 76 1.57 4.60 -21.09
C SER A 76 1.85 3.11 -20.83
N PRO A 77 2.90 2.48 -21.38
CA PRO A 77 3.27 1.13 -20.93
C PRO A 77 3.57 1.10 -19.43
N GLN A 78 3.18 0.02 -18.75
CA GLN A 78 3.52 -0.18 -17.33
C GLN A 78 4.91 -0.80 -17.19
N LYS A 79 5.68 -0.29 -16.23
CA LYS A 79 6.97 -0.86 -15.81
C LYS A 79 6.83 -1.45 -14.43
N GLN A 80 7.28 -2.70 -14.28
CA GLN A 80 7.44 -3.35 -13.00
C GLN A 80 8.62 -2.73 -12.25
N ILE A 81 8.43 -2.45 -10.96
CA ILE A 81 9.43 -1.72 -10.16
C ILE A 81 10.27 -2.63 -9.26
N CYS A 82 9.80 -3.85 -9.02
CA CYS A 82 10.47 -4.89 -8.25
C CYS A 82 9.83 -6.25 -8.56
N ASP A 83 10.43 -7.33 -8.06
CA ASP A 83 9.85 -8.67 -8.13
C ASP A 83 8.43 -8.70 -7.56
N ASP A 84 7.65 -9.67 -8.04
CA ASP A 84 6.32 -9.92 -7.51
C ASP A 84 6.40 -10.27 -6.01
N ILE A 85 5.54 -9.62 -5.22
CA ILE A 85 5.50 -9.73 -3.76
C ILE A 85 4.42 -10.72 -3.37
N GLU A 86 4.79 -11.75 -2.61
CA GLU A 86 3.82 -12.71 -2.07
C GLU A 86 2.98 -12.07 -0.95
N ILE A 87 1.65 -12.25 -1.02
CA ILE A 87 0.71 -11.80 -0.01
C ILE A 87 0.70 -12.80 1.14
N LYS A 88 1.01 -12.32 2.33
CA LYS A 88 1.12 -13.12 3.55
C LYS A 88 -0.17 -13.15 4.34
N ARG A 89 -0.98 -12.08 4.28
CA ARG A 89 -2.31 -12.01 4.90
C ARG A 89 -3.28 -11.20 4.06
N VAL A 90 -4.55 -11.55 4.19
CA VAL A 90 -5.67 -10.85 3.56
C VAL A 90 -6.73 -10.60 4.63
N TYR A 91 -7.17 -9.36 4.73
CA TYR A 91 -8.24 -8.94 5.62
C TYR A 91 -9.39 -8.37 4.82
N ASP A 92 -10.62 -8.68 5.20
CA ASP A 92 -11.80 -7.98 4.66
C ASP A 92 -11.74 -6.52 5.13
N PHE A 93 -11.81 -5.58 4.19
CA PHE A 93 -11.75 -4.14 4.47
C PHE A 93 -12.99 -3.45 3.94
N LYS A 94 -13.62 -2.62 4.78
CA LYS A 94 -14.84 -1.90 4.42
C LYS A 94 -14.86 -0.48 4.97
N TYR A 95 -15.42 0.44 4.19
CA TYR A 95 -15.77 1.77 4.62
C TYR A 95 -17.22 2.09 4.27
N ASN A 96 -18.02 2.44 5.26
CA ASN A 96 -19.43 2.85 5.10
C ASN A 96 -19.78 4.04 6.01
N GLY A 97 -18.80 4.92 6.26
CA GLY A 97 -18.84 5.96 7.29
C GLY A 97 -17.98 5.61 8.50
N PHE A 98 -17.82 4.31 8.77
CA PHE A 98 -16.82 3.75 9.69
C PHE A 98 -15.88 2.82 8.93
N PHE A 99 -14.66 2.68 9.42
CA PHE A 99 -13.69 1.71 8.90
C PHE A 99 -13.85 0.38 9.61
N TRP A 100 -13.82 -0.71 8.83
CA TRP A 100 -13.97 -2.07 9.33
C TRP A 100 -12.87 -2.96 8.79
N ILE A 101 -12.31 -3.80 9.67
CA ILE A 101 -11.38 -4.87 9.33
C ILE A 101 -11.94 -6.18 9.88
N ASN A 102 -12.12 -7.18 9.02
CA ASN A 102 -12.71 -8.48 9.36
C ASN A 102 -14.05 -8.38 10.15
N GLY A 103 -14.86 -7.36 9.85
CA GLY A 103 -16.16 -7.15 10.49
C GLY A 103 -16.11 -6.41 11.83
N ASN A 104 -14.92 -6.02 12.31
CA ASN A 104 -14.77 -5.20 13.52
C ASN A 104 -14.55 -3.73 13.15
N ILE A 105 -15.14 -2.80 13.91
CA ILE A 105 -14.87 -1.37 13.77
C ILE A 105 -13.43 -1.08 14.18
N VAL A 106 -12.72 -0.36 13.33
CA VAL A 106 -11.33 0.05 13.56
C VAL A 106 -11.31 1.33 14.39
N SER A 107 -10.56 1.33 15.49
CA SER A 107 -10.30 2.53 16.30
C SER A 107 -9.43 3.55 15.55
N THR A 108 -9.40 4.80 16.01
CA THR A 108 -8.53 5.82 15.40
C THR A 108 -7.05 5.44 15.44
N SER A 109 -6.57 4.84 16.54
CA SER A 109 -5.18 4.38 16.67
C SER A 109 -4.83 3.27 15.69
N GLU A 110 -5.72 2.28 15.54
CA GLU A 110 -5.52 1.20 14.56
C GLU A 110 -5.58 1.75 13.13
N LEU A 111 -6.47 2.71 12.85
CA LEU A 111 -6.58 3.34 11.55
C LEU A 111 -5.31 4.13 11.18
N ILE A 112 -4.66 4.77 12.14
CA ILE A 112 -3.35 5.41 11.95
C ILE A 112 -2.31 4.35 11.54
N THR A 113 -2.29 3.21 12.22
CA THR A 113 -1.37 2.11 11.88
C THR A 113 -1.65 1.56 10.48
N VAL A 114 -2.92 1.34 10.12
CA VAL A 114 -3.32 0.90 8.77
C VAL A 114 -2.88 1.91 7.71
N ALA A 115 -3.14 3.20 7.93
CA ALA A 115 -2.74 4.26 7.01
C ALA A 115 -1.22 4.32 6.81
N ASN A 116 -0.46 4.28 7.91
CA ASN A 116 1.00 4.35 7.87
C ASN A 116 1.60 3.13 7.15
N ASN A 117 1.05 1.93 7.39
CA ASN A 117 1.47 0.71 6.70
C ASN A 117 1.04 0.68 5.22
N ASP A 118 0.05 1.48 4.83
CA ASP A 118 -0.30 1.74 3.42
C ASP A 118 0.60 2.82 2.79
N GLY A 119 1.50 3.42 3.57
CA GLY A 119 2.40 4.49 3.14
C GLY A 119 1.71 5.85 3.04
N LEU A 120 0.66 6.09 3.83
CA LEU A 120 -0.14 7.32 3.84
C LEU A 120 -0.24 7.90 5.25
N THR A 121 -0.41 9.22 5.34
CA THR A 121 -0.87 9.85 6.58
C THR A 121 -2.35 9.51 6.81
N LEU A 122 -2.84 9.63 8.05
CA LEU A 122 -4.27 9.42 8.33
C LEU A 122 -5.17 10.33 7.50
N GLU A 123 -4.78 11.60 7.32
CA GLU A 123 -5.55 12.57 6.55
C GLU A 123 -5.64 12.19 5.07
N ASP A 124 -4.50 11.83 4.47
CA ASP A 124 -4.46 11.36 3.08
C ASP A 124 -5.28 10.08 2.93
N PHE A 125 -5.10 9.11 3.82
CA PHE A 125 -5.84 7.86 3.81
C PHE A 125 -7.35 8.10 3.89
N TRP A 126 -7.81 8.96 4.80
CA TRP A 126 -9.22 9.31 4.93
C TRP A 126 -9.78 9.95 3.65
N ALA A 127 -9.00 10.82 3.00
CA ALA A 127 -9.41 11.50 1.78
C ALA A 127 -9.68 10.54 0.60
N TRP A 128 -9.08 9.35 0.59
CA TRP A 128 -9.37 8.30 -0.40
C TRP A 128 -10.78 7.71 -0.27
N PHE A 129 -11.31 7.59 0.94
CA PHE A 129 -12.58 6.89 1.20
C PHE A 129 -13.77 7.84 1.41
N LYS A 130 -13.54 9.12 1.70
CA LYS A 130 -14.55 10.13 2.08
C LYS A 130 -15.79 10.22 1.18
N LYS A 131 -15.72 9.81 -0.10
CA LYS A 131 -16.79 10.05 -1.09
C LYS A 131 -17.65 8.84 -1.44
N SER A 132 -17.34 7.64 -0.97
CA SER A 132 -18.08 6.45 -1.38
C SER A 132 -17.94 5.31 -0.39
N HIS A 133 -19.01 4.52 -0.28
CA HIS A 133 -18.94 3.17 0.24
C HIS A 133 -17.82 2.39 -0.46
N PHE A 134 -17.04 1.64 0.31
CA PHE A 134 -15.96 0.81 -0.21
C PHE A 134 -16.01 -0.57 0.43
N GLU A 135 -15.86 -1.59 -0.39
CA GLU A 135 -15.66 -2.97 0.06
C GLU A 135 -14.54 -3.61 -0.75
N GLY A 136 -13.63 -4.24 -0.02
CA GLY A 136 -12.42 -4.78 -0.61
C GLY A 136 -11.60 -5.59 0.38
N GLN A 137 -10.32 -5.68 0.07
CA GLN A 137 -9.35 -6.44 0.84
C GLN A 137 -8.12 -5.58 1.15
N LEU A 138 -7.67 -5.66 2.40
CA LEU A 138 -6.37 -5.17 2.84
C LEU A 138 -5.37 -6.32 2.71
N LEU A 139 -4.40 -6.15 1.82
CA LEU A 139 -3.37 -7.13 1.51
C LEU A 139 -2.11 -6.77 2.27
N VAL A 140 -1.51 -7.74 2.95
CA VAL A 140 -0.33 -7.55 3.79
C VAL A 140 0.75 -8.52 3.33
N TRP A 141 1.93 -8.00 3.04
CA TRP A 141 3.10 -8.81 2.70
C TRP A 141 4.20 -8.77 3.78
N ASP A 142 4.08 -7.87 4.75
CA ASP A 142 4.96 -7.87 5.92
C ASP A 142 4.41 -8.79 7.02
N GLU A 143 5.10 -9.89 7.26
CA GLU A 143 4.70 -10.92 8.22
C GLU A 143 4.63 -10.42 9.67
N ARG A 144 5.20 -9.25 9.97
CA ARG A 144 5.16 -8.62 11.30
C ARG A 144 3.85 -7.87 11.57
N ILE A 145 3.04 -7.61 10.53
CA ILE A 145 1.81 -6.81 10.63
C ILE A 145 0.58 -7.70 10.82
N TYR A 146 -0.23 -7.34 11.81
CA TYR A 146 -1.49 -8.00 12.15
C TYR A 146 -2.55 -6.94 12.45
N TYR A 147 -3.78 -7.18 11.99
CA TYR A 147 -4.96 -6.37 12.23
C TYR A 147 -6.11 -7.22 12.72
#